data_AF-A0A125RB10-F1
#
_entry.id   AF-A0A125RB10-F1
#
_cell.length_a   1.000
_cell.length_b   1.000
_cell.length_c   1.000
_cell.angle_alpha   90.00
_cell.angle_beta   90.00
_cell.angle_gamma   90.00
#
_symmetry.space_group_name_H-M   'P 1'
#
loop_
_entity.id
_entity.type
_entity.pdbx_description
1 polymer ?
#
loop_
_entity_poly.entity_id
_entity_poly.type
_entity_poly.pdbx_seq_one_letter_code
_entity_poly.pdbx_strand_id
1 'polypeptide(L)'
;MTCCGGFFMINIDEKIELLKECENCQDIQIKKFTPLEKLIDFDELDGEYMKCVCGKRPIDIVMSHILKIMIESEIVPQTATLRRNSPVPLSEFYYSSLNPQFIGEKTLILLHPDFTNEVALKLINEVPEVKCVLKGSPQVLTGQLDKDSEINHFEILEGDDTQINVMRTLLGEKVVLVKNQSKHHIEVAMTTEEKLLRLHNYLDNNSVKKGIAIDGMCGLGALGIYLIKYGFEKVIFNDINPEMIEALKYNLDINGIDDKFEIYNEAFEDLDVGHVDLCVIDAYPGADTSEIIEKAQKTADDVIII
;
A
#
# COMPACT_ATOMS: atom_id res chain seq x y z
N MET A 1 4.15 8.74 20.93
CA MET A 1 3.24 8.02 21.84
C MET A 1 3.49 6.54 21.60
N THR A 2 3.97 5.82 22.60
CA THR A 2 4.36 4.40 22.53
C THR A 2 3.15 3.51 22.24
N CYS A 3 3.11 2.89 21.05
CA CYS A 3 2.16 1.84 20.73
C CYS A 3 2.63 0.52 21.37
N CYS A 4 2.27 0.31 22.64
CA CYS A 4 2.31 -1.00 23.25
C CYS A 4 0.93 -1.66 23.15
N GLY A 5 0.88 -2.83 22.52
CA GLY A 5 0.16 -3.97 23.06
C GLY A 5 -1.36 -3.90 23.03
N GLY A 6 -1.92 -4.11 21.86
CA GLY A 6 -3.28 -4.63 21.69
C GLY A 6 -3.34 -5.30 20.33
N PHE A 7 -3.37 -6.63 20.28
CA PHE A 7 -3.78 -7.36 19.07
C PHE A 7 -5.20 -6.90 18.75
N PHE A 8 -5.34 -5.89 17.90
CA PHE A 8 -6.58 -5.69 17.19
C PHE A 8 -6.64 -6.86 16.20
N MET A 9 -7.40 -7.89 16.53
CA MET A 9 -7.68 -8.96 15.59
C MET A 9 -8.50 -8.32 14.47
N ILE A 10 -7.85 -7.99 13.36
CA ILE A 10 -8.49 -7.34 12.22
C ILE A 10 -9.43 -8.37 11.62
N ASN A 11 -10.74 -8.15 11.73
CA ASN A 11 -11.73 -8.96 11.06
C ASN A 11 -11.75 -8.59 9.57
N ILE A 12 -10.93 -9.30 8.77
CA ILE A 12 -10.76 -9.02 7.35
C ILE A 12 -12.07 -9.17 6.59
N ASP A 13 -12.90 -10.16 6.91
CA ASP A 13 -14.17 -10.37 6.21
C ASP A 13 -15.16 -9.23 6.49
N GLU A 14 -15.20 -8.72 7.72
CA GLU A 14 -15.99 -7.52 8.06
C GLU A 14 -15.50 -6.28 7.32
N LYS A 15 -14.18 -6.06 7.25
CA LYS A 15 -13.59 -4.96 6.45
C LYS A 15 -13.93 -5.08 4.96
N ILE A 16 -13.94 -6.29 4.41
CA ILE A 16 -14.35 -6.54 3.02
C ILE A 16 -15.84 -6.22 2.82
N GLU A 17 -16.71 -6.62 3.74
CA GLU A 17 -18.14 -6.31 3.66
C GLU A 17 -18.41 -4.80 3.73
N LEU A 18 -17.62 -4.06 4.52
CA LEU A 18 -17.70 -2.60 4.60
C LEU A 18 -17.35 -1.90 3.29
N LEU A 19 -16.71 -2.55 2.31
CA LEU A 19 -16.48 -1.97 0.98
C LEU A 19 -17.75 -1.89 0.13
N LYS A 20 -18.80 -2.66 0.45
CA LYS A 20 -20.02 -2.71 -0.36
C LYS A 20 -20.88 -1.47 -0.18
N GLU A 21 -21.40 -0.94 -1.26
CA GLU A 21 -22.45 0.08 -1.22
C GLU A 21 -23.78 -0.51 -0.74
N CYS A 22 -24.67 0.34 -0.21
CA CYS A 22 -26.05 -0.06 0.09
C CYS A 22 -26.97 0.33 -1.07
N GLU A 23 -28.19 -0.20 -1.08
CA GLU A 23 -29.19 0.06 -2.13
C GLU A 23 -29.58 1.55 -2.29
N ASN A 24 -29.33 2.38 -1.28
CA ASN A 24 -29.64 3.80 -1.28
C ASN A 24 -28.46 4.69 -1.74
N CYS A 25 -27.28 4.09 -1.98
CA CYS A 25 -26.14 4.83 -2.52
C CYS A 25 -26.46 5.31 -3.94
N GLN A 26 -26.32 6.61 -4.18
CA GLN A 26 -26.60 7.22 -5.47
C GLN A 26 -25.30 7.62 -6.17
N ASP A 27 -25.08 7.05 -7.36
CA ASP A 27 -23.92 7.40 -8.17
C ASP A 27 -24.09 8.78 -8.81
N ILE A 28 -23.00 9.54 -8.90
CA ILE A 28 -22.97 10.89 -9.43
C ILE A 28 -21.78 11.02 -10.37
N GLN A 29 -22.05 11.34 -11.62
CA GLN A 29 -21.01 11.62 -12.60
C GLN A 29 -20.59 13.09 -12.57
N ILE A 30 -19.39 13.36 -12.06
CA ILE A 30 -18.78 14.70 -12.08
C ILE A 30 -17.88 14.84 -13.32
N LYS A 31 -18.02 15.94 -14.07
CA LYS A 31 -17.13 16.26 -15.20
C LYS A 31 -15.77 16.75 -14.69
N LYS A 32 -14.86 15.81 -14.39
CA LYS A 32 -13.57 16.04 -13.70
C LYS A 32 -12.60 17.05 -14.32
N PHE A 33 -12.84 17.50 -15.56
CA PHE A 33 -12.03 18.50 -16.27
C PHE A 33 -12.59 19.93 -16.21
N THR A 34 -13.77 20.10 -15.66
CA THR A 34 -14.39 21.42 -15.48
C THR A 34 -13.96 21.99 -14.12
N PRO A 35 -13.74 23.32 -14.00
CA PRO A 35 -13.47 23.95 -12.73
C PRO A 35 -14.54 23.60 -11.67
N LEU A 36 -14.11 23.33 -10.44
CA LEU A 36 -14.99 22.85 -9.37
C LEU A 36 -16.18 23.78 -9.13
N GLU A 37 -15.94 25.10 -9.10
CA GLU A 37 -16.94 26.17 -8.93
C GLU A 37 -18.11 26.11 -9.94
N LYS A 38 -17.95 25.40 -11.08
CA LYS A 38 -18.96 25.30 -12.14
C LYS A 38 -19.73 23.98 -12.14
N LEU A 39 -19.36 23.05 -11.25
CA LEU A 39 -19.84 21.67 -11.27
C LEU A 39 -20.92 21.39 -10.24
N ILE A 40 -20.86 22.06 -9.10
CA ILE A 40 -21.65 21.81 -7.91
C ILE A 40 -21.92 23.15 -7.22
N ASP A 41 -22.90 23.17 -6.33
CA ASP A 41 -23.04 24.29 -5.42
C ASP A 41 -21.83 24.27 -4.46
N PHE A 42 -20.86 25.13 -4.77
CA PHE A 42 -19.59 25.19 -4.06
C PHE A 42 -19.79 25.51 -2.57
N ASP A 43 -20.80 26.32 -2.26
CA ASP A 43 -21.10 26.76 -0.90
C ASP A 43 -21.79 25.66 -0.08
N GLU A 44 -22.58 24.79 -0.72
CA GLU A 44 -23.25 23.65 -0.07
C GLU A 44 -22.34 22.44 0.15
N LEU A 45 -21.14 22.42 -0.44
CA LEU A 45 -20.23 21.30 -0.33
C LEU A 45 -19.59 21.24 1.06
N ASP A 46 -20.08 20.33 1.90
CA ASP A 46 -19.61 20.07 3.26
C ASP A 46 -19.46 18.55 3.54
N GLY A 47 -19.33 18.15 4.81
CA GLY A 47 -19.21 16.75 5.23
C GLY A 47 -20.48 15.90 5.07
N GLU A 48 -21.65 16.52 4.91
CA GLU A 48 -22.95 15.87 4.86
C GLU A 48 -23.55 15.88 3.43
N TYR A 49 -23.04 16.73 2.55
CA TYR A 49 -23.45 16.81 1.15
C TYR A 49 -23.38 15.44 0.45
N MET A 50 -24.53 14.98 -0.06
CA MET A 50 -24.72 13.66 -0.70
C MET A 50 -24.30 12.45 0.14
N LYS A 51 -24.30 12.57 1.48
CA LYS A 51 -24.10 11.45 2.40
C LYS A 51 -25.29 10.50 2.35
N CYS A 52 -25.01 9.24 2.05
CA CYS A 52 -25.99 8.18 2.09
C CYS A 52 -26.35 7.82 3.54
N VAL A 53 -27.53 7.26 3.75
CA VAL A 53 -27.99 6.76 5.07
C VAL A 53 -27.07 5.69 5.67
N CYS A 54 -26.25 5.01 4.86
CA CYS A 54 -25.24 4.07 5.33
C CYS A 54 -23.93 4.75 5.78
N GLY A 55 -23.87 6.09 5.75
CA GLY A 55 -22.72 6.90 6.15
C GLY A 55 -21.66 7.09 5.06
N LYS A 56 -21.86 6.57 3.85
CA LYS A 56 -20.90 6.67 2.73
C LYS A 56 -21.23 7.81 1.78
N ARG A 57 -20.20 8.31 1.09
CA ARG A 57 -20.31 9.30 0.01
C ARG A 57 -19.65 8.82 -1.29
N PRO A 58 -20.14 9.26 -2.47
CA PRO A 58 -19.42 9.04 -3.72
C PRO A 58 -18.02 9.63 -3.64
N ILE A 59 -16.99 8.88 -4.07
CA ILE A 59 -15.58 9.30 -3.99
C ILE A 59 -15.37 10.65 -4.68
N ASP A 60 -16.00 10.90 -5.83
CA ASP A 60 -15.85 12.16 -6.55
C ASP A 60 -16.41 13.36 -5.77
N ILE A 61 -17.44 13.17 -4.94
CA ILE A 61 -17.97 14.21 -4.04
C ILE A 61 -17.00 14.49 -2.91
N VAL A 62 -16.42 13.44 -2.31
CA VAL A 62 -15.40 13.59 -1.27
C VAL A 62 -14.18 14.32 -1.81
N MET A 63 -13.70 13.93 -3.00
CA MET A 63 -12.59 14.60 -3.68
C MET A 63 -12.92 16.04 -4.07
N SER A 64 -14.18 16.34 -4.39
CA SER A 64 -14.65 17.71 -4.60
C SER A 64 -14.56 18.53 -3.31
N HIS A 65 -14.98 17.99 -2.17
CA HIS A 65 -14.88 18.69 -0.88
C HIS A 65 -13.42 18.95 -0.49
N ILE A 66 -12.56 17.94 -0.66
CA ILE A 66 -11.11 18.11 -0.48
C ILE A 66 -10.58 19.23 -1.38
N LEU A 67 -10.92 19.23 -2.67
CA LEU A 67 -10.46 20.24 -3.62
C LEU A 67 -10.98 21.65 -3.28
N LYS A 68 -12.19 21.79 -2.73
CA LYS A 68 -12.70 23.06 -2.21
C LYS A 68 -11.80 23.61 -1.11
N ILE A 69 -11.46 22.80 -0.10
CA ILE A 69 -10.56 23.21 0.99
C ILE A 69 -9.19 23.62 0.45
N MET A 70 -8.67 22.91 -0.56
CA MET A 70 -7.42 23.26 -1.22
C MET A 70 -7.48 24.62 -1.94
N ILE A 71 -8.60 24.92 -2.61
CA ILE A 71 -8.84 26.20 -3.30
C ILE A 71 -8.94 27.34 -2.27
N GLU A 72 -9.74 27.15 -1.22
CA GLU A 72 -9.95 28.15 -0.16
C GLU A 72 -8.69 28.43 0.65
N SER A 73 -7.80 27.43 0.74
CA SER A 73 -6.49 27.57 1.38
C SER A 73 -5.38 28.01 0.42
N GLU A 74 -5.73 28.39 -0.81
CA GLU A 74 -4.83 28.92 -1.85
C GLU A 74 -3.65 28.01 -2.24
N ILE A 75 -3.71 26.70 -1.92
CA ILE A 75 -2.68 25.73 -2.36
C ILE A 75 -2.90 25.26 -3.81
N VAL A 76 -4.09 25.51 -4.37
CA VAL A 76 -4.41 25.31 -5.80
C VAL A 76 -5.23 26.50 -6.31
N PRO A 77 -5.22 26.80 -7.63
CA PRO A 77 -5.94 27.95 -8.18
C PRO A 77 -7.47 27.77 -8.15
N GLN A 78 -8.21 28.87 -8.19
CA GLN A 78 -9.69 28.88 -8.31
C GLN A 78 -10.22 28.11 -9.54
N THR A 79 -9.42 28.03 -10.60
CA THR A 79 -9.74 27.28 -11.83
C THR A 79 -9.43 25.78 -11.72
N ALA A 80 -9.09 25.29 -10.53
CA ALA A 80 -8.70 23.91 -10.29
C ALA A 80 -9.80 22.91 -10.66
N THR A 81 -9.35 21.73 -11.09
CA THR A 81 -10.19 20.64 -11.56
C THR A 81 -9.83 19.36 -10.83
N LEU A 82 -10.83 18.50 -10.56
CA LEU A 82 -10.61 17.21 -9.91
C LEU A 82 -9.51 16.38 -10.58
N ARG A 83 -9.44 16.41 -11.92
CA ARG A 83 -8.49 15.57 -12.65
C ARG A 83 -7.02 16.00 -12.46
N ARG A 84 -6.76 17.28 -12.25
CA ARG A 84 -5.39 17.84 -12.31
C ARG A 84 -4.86 18.31 -10.97
N ASN A 85 -5.75 18.66 -10.05
CA ASN A 85 -5.39 19.39 -8.84
C ASN A 85 -5.75 18.64 -7.56
N SER A 86 -6.51 17.55 -7.66
CA SER A 86 -6.80 16.72 -6.50
C SER A 86 -5.52 16.03 -5.99
N PRO A 87 -5.42 15.80 -4.67
CA PRO A 87 -4.35 15.00 -4.10
C PRO A 87 -4.51 13.54 -4.55
N VAL A 88 -3.46 12.74 -4.36
CA VAL A 88 -3.55 11.30 -4.56
C VAL A 88 -4.40 10.70 -3.45
N PRO A 89 -5.55 10.07 -3.75
CA PRO A 89 -6.37 9.40 -2.75
C PRO A 89 -5.95 7.94 -2.62
N LEU A 90 -5.39 7.59 -1.48
CA LEU A 90 -5.02 6.22 -1.15
C LEU A 90 -6.04 5.67 -0.15
N SER A 91 -6.53 4.45 -0.38
CA SER A 91 -7.45 3.82 0.56
C SER A 91 -6.69 3.25 1.76
N GLU A 92 -7.26 3.31 2.97
CA GLU A 92 -6.69 2.63 4.14
C GLU A 92 -6.87 1.11 4.08
N PHE A 93 -7.75 0.63 3.21
CA PHE A 93 -8.02 -0.79 3.01
C PHE A 93 -8.13 -1.11 1.51
N TYR A 94 -7.25 -1.96 1.02
CA TYR A 94 -7.29 -2.52 -0.34
C TYR A 94 -7.64 -4.00 -0.29
N TYR A 95 -8.59 -4.42 -1.11
CA TYR A 95 -8.90 -5.84 -1.30
C TYR A 95 -8.92 -6.19 -2.79
N SER A 96 -7.83 -6.80 -3.26
CA SER A 96 -7.61 -7.12 -4.67
C SER A 96 -7.95 -5.92 -5.59
N SER A 97 -8.61 -6.16 -6.71
CA SER A 97 -9.02 -5.15 -7.68
C SER A 97 -10.30 -4.38 -7.31
N LEU A 98 -10.83 -4.53 -6.09
CA LEU A 98 -12.02 -3.77 -5.67
C LEU A 98 -11.66 -2.31 -5.44
N ASN A 99 -12.31 -1.44 -6.22
CA ASN A 99 -12.23 0.01 -6.08
C ASN A 99 -13.61 0.56 -5.66
N PRO A 100 -13.84 0.81 -4.36
CA PRO A 100 -15.13 1.29 -3.88
C PRO A 100 -15.44 2.67 -4.47
N GLN A 101 -16.60 2.81 -5.11
CA GLN A 101 -17.08 4.11 -5.58
C GLN A 101 -17.70 4.94 -4.46
N PHE A 102 -18.10 4.28 -3.38
CA PHE A 102 -18.66 4.89 -2.17
C PHE A 102 -17.77 4.59 -0.99
N ILE A 103 -17.28 5.64 -0.36
CA ILE A 103 -16.29 5.56 0.73
C ILE A 103 -16.89 6.07 2.03
N GLY A 104 -16.40 5.51 3.13
CA GLY A 104 -16.88 5.82 4.48
C GLY A 104 -15.88 6.64 5.28
N GLU A 105 -16.24 6.94 6.52
CA GLU A 105 -15.42 7.72 7.44
C GLU A 105 -14.04 7.09 7.64
N LYS A 106 -13.00 7.93 7.70
CA LYS A 106 -11.60 7.55 7.92
C LYS A 106 -11.10 6.43 7.01
N THR A 107 -11.42 6.52 5.71
CA THR A 107 -10.98 5.56 4.69
C THR A 107 -9.88 6.08 3.77
N LEU A 108 -9.60 7.39 3.74
CA LEU A 108 -8.65 8.01 2.82
C LEU A 108 -7.37 8.49 3.51
N ILE A 109 -6.24 8.13 2.92
CA ILE A 109 -4.94 8.73 3.15
C ILE A 109 -4.65 9.63 1.95
N LEU A 110 -4.44 10.91 2.17
CA LEU A 110 -4.21 11.90 1.10
C LEU A 110 -2.72 12.21 0.97
N LEU A 111 -2.21 12.29 -0.26
CA LEU A 111 -0.84 12.74 -0.53
C LEU A 111 -0.84 13.93 -1.50
N HIS A 112 -0.17 15.03 -1.10
CA HIS A 112 0.09 16.17 -1.97
C HIS A 112 1.39 16.90 -1.56
N PRO A 113 2.19 17.42 -2.51
CA PRO A 113 3.45 18.09 -2.18
C PRO A 113 3.25 19.42 -1.43
N ASP A 114 2.15 20.12 -1.72
CA ASP A 114 1.89 21.47 -1.19
C ASP A 114 1.00 21.50 0.05
N PHE A 115 0.72 20.35 0.67
CA PHE A 115 -0.01 20.35 1.94
C PHE A 115 0.80 21.02 3.06
N THR A 116 0.06 21.66 3.97
CA THR A 116 0.57 22.33 5.17
C THR A 116 -0.18 21.80 6.40
N ASN A 117 0.37 22.01 7.60
CA ASN A 117 -0.29 21.60 8.86
C ASN A 117 -1.69 22.22 9.01
N GLU A 118 -1.88 23.47 8.57
CA GLU A 118 -3.19 24.12 8.63
C GLU A 118 -4.21 23.43 7.71
N VAL A 119 -3.82 23.15 6.46
CA VAL A 119 -4.67 22.45 5.50
C VAL A 119 -4.98 21.03 5.98
N ALA A 120 -3.99 20.32 6.51
CA ALA A 120 -4.16 18.98 7.06
C ALA A 120 -5.21 18.95 8.19
N LEU A 121 -5.12 19.90 9.12
CA LEU A 121 -6.09 20.02 10.21
C LEU A 121 -7.50 20.32 9.70
N LYS A 122 -7.66 21.22 8.70
CA LYS A 122 -8.97 21.47 8.07
C LYS A 122 -9.52 20.22 7.41
N LEU A 123 -8.72 19.52 6.60
CA LEU A 123 -9.14 18.29 5.92
C LEU A 123 -9.63 17.23 6.89
N ILE A 124 -8.92 16.99 8.00
CA ILE A 124 -9.30 16.01 9.01
C ILE A 124 -10.58 16.39 9.76
N ASN A 125 -10.80 17.69 10.00
CA ASN A 125 -11.96 18.16 10.74
C ASN A 125 -13.22 18.28 9.86
N GLU A 126 -13.07 18.62 8.58
CA GLU A 126 -14.18 18.96 7.70
C GLU A 126 -14.57 17.83 6.74
N VAL A 127 -13.65 16.90 6.43
CA VAL A 127 -13.90 15.79 5.50
C VAL A 127 -13.87 14.45 6.26
N PRO A 128 -15.04 13.89 6.66
CA PRO A 128 -15.11 12.71 7.53
C PRO A 128 -14.35 11.48 7.03
N GLU A 129 -14.21 11.32 5.71
CA GLU A 129 -13.51 10.19 5.08
C GLU A 129 -11.99 10.28 5.18
N VAL A 130 -11.43 11.45 5.47
CA VAL A 130 -9.98 11.63 5.58
C VAL A 130 -9.50 11.03 6.91
N LYS A 131 -8.62 10.04 6.80
CA LYS A 131 -7.93 9.36 7.90
C LYS A 131 -6.57 9.98 8.19
N CYS A 132 -5.85 10.37 7.14
CA CYS A 132 -4.49 10.89 7.23
C CYS A 132 -4.16 11.82 6.06
N VAL A 133 -3.29 12.79 6.33
CA VAL A 133 -2.77 13.74 5.36
C VAL A 133 -1.25 13.68 5.36
N LEU A 134 -0.69 13.32 4.21
CA LEU A 134 0.74 13.19 3.95
C LEU A 134 1.22 14.30 3.03
N LYS A 135 2.41 14.84 3.32
CA LYS A 135 3.12 15.73 2.42
C LYS A 135 4.22 14.98 1.69
N GLY A 136 4.19 15.09 0.36
CA GLY A 136 5.16 14.44 -0.51
C GLY A 136 4.63 14.29 -1.92
N SER A 137 5.42 13.64 -2.78
CA SER A 137 5.09 13.42 -4.18
C SER A 137 5.26 11.94 -4.52
N PRO A 138 4.32 11.33 -5.27
CA PRO A 138 4.46 9.95 -5.72
C PRO A 138 5.63 9.74 -6.71
N GLN A 139 6.25 10.83 -7.21
CA GLN A 139 7.45 10.76 -8.05
C GLN A 139 8.74 10.61 -7.24
N VAL A 140 8.70 10.83 -5.91
CA VAL A 140 9.85 10.67 -5.03
C VAL A 140 9.89 9.23 -4.53
N LEU A 141 11.08 8.63 -4.55
CA LEU A 141 11.29 7.29 -4.01
C LEU A 141 11.19 7.35 -2.47
N THR A 142 10.33 6.49 -1.93
CA THR A 142 10.12 6.33 -0.48
C THR A 142 10.67 4.96 -0.08
N GLY A 143 11.39 4.90 1.04
CA GLY A 143 12.17 3.74 1.46
C GLY A 143 13.66 3.92 1.16
N GLN A 144 14.35 2.80 0.94
CA GLN A 144 15.79 2.73 0.73
C GLN A 144 16.09 2.01 -0.59
N LEU A 145 16.80 2.66 -1.51
CA LEU A 145 17.09 2.11 -2.84
C LEU A 145 18.21 1.05 -2.80
N ASP A 146 19.30 1.36 -2.11
CA ASP A 146 20.50 0.53 -1.98
C ASP A 146 21.19 0.82 -0.64
N LYS A 147 22.33 0.15 -0.39
CA LYS A 147 23.05 0.25 0.88
C LYS A 147 23.72 1.59 1.15
N ASP A 148 23.92 2.38 0.10
CA ASP A 148 24.55 3.68 0.17
C ASP A 148 23.51 4.82 0.22
N SER A 149 22.22 4.49 0.04
CA SER A 149 21.10 5.43 0.01
C SER A 149 20.53 5.74 1.40
N GLU A 150 20.12 6.99 1.60
CA GLU A 150 19.32 7.40 2.77
C GLU A 150 17.89 6.88 2.68
N ILE A 151 17.27 6.62 3.84
CA ILE A 151 15.86 6.24 3.93
C ILE A 151 15.00 7.50 3.85
N ASN A 152 14.10 7.53 2.86
CA ASN A 152 13.20 8.66 2.64
C ASN A 152 11.75 8.32 3.00
N HIS A 153 11.04 9.31 3.57
CA HIS A 153 9.64 9.19 3.99
C HIS A 153 8.79 10.32 3.42
N PHE A 154 7.49 10.07 3.27
CA PHE A 154 6.53 11.17 3.24
C PHE A 154 6.36 11.75 4.65
N GLU A 155 6.18 13.05 4.74
CA GLU A 155 5.91 13.72 6.03
C GLU A 155 4.44 13.49 6.40
N ILE A 156 4.19 12.96 7.61
CA ILE A 156 2.84 12.88 8.17
C ILE A 156 2.51 14.24 8.78
N LEU A 157 1.51 14.94 8.23
CA LEU A 157 1.05 16.21 8.77
C LEU A 157 -0.02 16.00 9.84
N GLU A 158 -0.96 15.08 9.63
CA GLU A 158 -2.02 14.76 10.58
C GLU A 158 -2.59 13.35 10.32
N GLY A 159 -3.04 12.66 11.38
CA GLY A 159 -3.77 11.38 11.29
C GLY A 159 -2.93 10.10 11.34
N ASP A 160 -3.54 8.99 10.94
CA ASP A 160 -2.96 7.63 10.94
C ASP A 160 -2.85 7.07 9.52
N ASP A 161 -1.64 6.84 9.04
CA ASP A 161 -1.33 6.39 7.69
C ASP A 161 -1.27 4.86 7.54
N THR A 162 -1.73 4.13 8.56
CA THR A 162 -1.81 2.67 8.51
C THR A 162 -2.77 2.24 7.39
N GLN A 163 -2.27 1.38 6.52
CA GLN A 163 -2.98 0.81 5.39
C GLN A 163 -2.91 -0.72 5.43
N ILE A 164 -4.02 -1.38 5.10
CA ILE A 164 -4.14 -2.83 5.03
C ILE A 164 -4.35 -3.22 3.56
N ASN A 165 -3.57 -4.18 3.07
CA ASN A 165 -3.65 -4.71 1.72
C ASN A 165 -3.95 -6.20 1.80
N VAL A 166 -5.09 -6.62 1.26
CA VAL A 166 -5.52 -8.01 1.23
C VAL A 166 -5.51 -8.50 -0.21
N MET A 167 -4.62 -9.44 -0.50
CA MET A 167 -4.45 -10.01 -1.83
C MET A 167 -5.07 -11.40 -1.89
N ARG A 168 -5.76 -11.67 -2.99
CA ARG A 168 -6.22 -13.03 -3.31
C ARG A 168 -5.07 -13.80 -3.94
N THR A 169 -4.99 -15.09 -3.62
CA THR A 169 -4.00 -15.97 -4.24
C THR A 169 -4.69 -17.13 -4.96
N LEU A 170 -3.96 -17.74 -5.90
CA LEU A 170 -4.42 -18.95 -6.58
C LEU A 170 -4.44 -20.20 -5.67
N LEU A 171 -3.91 -20.09 -4.45
CA LEU A 171 -3.98 -21.15 -3.42
C LEU A 171 -5.32 -21.15 -2.67
N GLY A 172 -6.18 -20.15 -2.88
CA GLY A 172 -7.42 -19.94 -2.13
C GLY A 172 -7.24 -19.22 -0.80
N GLU A 173 -6.02 -19.18 -0.25
CA GLU A 173 -5.68 -18.38 0.91
C GLU A 173 -5.44 -16.91 0.55
N LYS A 174 -5.64 -16.00 1.52
CA LYS A 174 -5.30 -14.57 1.39
C LYS A 174 -3.90 -14.32 1.93
N VAL A 175 -3.22 -13.33 1.36
CA VAL A 175 -2.04 -12.68 1.95
C VAL A 175 -2.48 -11.31 2.45
N VAL A 176 -2.25 -11.03 3.72
CA VAL A 176 -2.62 -9.77 4.36
C VAL A 176 -1.36 -9.00 4.72
N LEU A 177 -1.21 -7.78 4.21
CA LEU A 177 -0.08 -6.91 4.55
C LEU A 177 -0.61 -5.66 5.23
N VAL A 178 0.06 -5.23 6.28
CA VAL A 178 -0.17 -3.95 6.94
C VAL A 178 1.08 -3.11 6.79
N LYS A 179 0.89 -1.83 6.45
CA LYS A 179 1.99 -0.90 6.19
C LYS A 179 1.63 0.51 6.61
N ASN A 180 2.65 1.32 6.87
CA ASN A 180 2.52 2.77 7.00
C ASN A 180 2.82 3.42 5.65
N GLN A 181 1.83 4.04 5.03
CA GLN A 181 1.98 4.58 3.67
C GLN A 181 3.10 5.63 3.54
N SER A 182 3.42 6.35 4.61
CA SER A 182 4.54 7.32 4.68
C SER A 182 5.92 6.69 4.48
N LYS A 183 6.07 5.40 4.77
CA LYS A 183 7.34 4.66 4.68
C LYS A 183 7.48 3.82 3.42
N HIS A 184 6.43 3.78 2.60
CA HIS A 184 6.35 2.88 1.46
C HIS A 184 6.16 3.66 0.18
N HIS A 185 6.87 3.23 -0.86
CA HIS A 185 6.60 3.71 -2.20
C HIS A 185 5.15 3.38 -2.59
N ILE A 186 4.52 4.29 -3.34
CA ILE A 186 3.15 4.07 -3.82
C ILE A 186 3.22 3.14 -5.02
N GLU A 187 3.09 1.85 -4.73
CA GLU A 187 2.79 0.84 -5.74
C GLU A 187 1.29 0.79 -6.00
N VAL A 188 0.89 0.76 -7.27
CA VAL A 188 -0.51 0.53 -7.63
C VAL A 188 -0.84 -0.93 -7.32
N ALA A 189 -1.81 -1.22 -6.45
CA ALA A 189 -2.12 -2.58 -5.94
C ALA A 189 -2.23 -3.71 -7.00
N MET A 190 -2.50 -3.38 -8.27
CA MET A 190 -2.45 -4.34 -9.38
C MET A 190 -1.06 -4.97 -9.54
N THR A 191 0.02 -4.28 -9.19
CA THR A 191 1.39 -4.79 -9.32
C THR A 191 1.64 -5.99 -8.41
N THR A 192 1.26 -5.94 -7.13
CA THR A 192 1.60 -7.02 -6.19
C THR A 192 0.85 -8.33 -6.48
N GLU A 193 -0.43 -8.27 -6.88
CA GLU A 193 -1.15 -9.49 -7.30
C GLU A 193 -0.59 -10.05 -8.62
N GLU A 194 -0.11 -9.20 -9.54
CA GLU A 194 0.61 -9.63 -10.74
C GLU A 194 1.94 -10.31 -10.41
N LYS A 195 2.69 -9.78 -9.44
CA LYS A 195 3.93 -10.39 -8.91
C LYS A 195 3.65 -11.79 -8.32
N LEU A 196 2.59 -11.91 -7.52
CA LEU A 196 2.15 -13.20 -6.95
C LEU A 196 1.71 -14.19 -8.05
N LEU A 197 1.00 -13.72 -9.07
CA LEU A 197 0.58 -14.54 -10.20
C LEU A 197 1.80 -15.04 -11.01
N ARG A 198 2.79 -14.17 -11.24
CA ARG A 198 4.04 -14.51 -11.90
C ARG A 198 4.79 -15.58 -11.12
N LEU A 199 4.92 -15.42 -9.81
CA LEU A 199 5.55 -16.40 -8.93
C LEU A 199 4.80 -17.74 -8.93
N HIS A 200 3.46 -17.71 -8.81
CA HIS A 200 2.64 -18.92 -8.88
C HIS A 200 2.88 -19.67 -10.19
N ASN A 201 2.75 -18.98 -11.33
CA ASN A 201 2.92 -19.60 -12.64
C ASN A 201 4.33 -20.18 -12.83
N TYR A 202 5.35 -19.53 -12.29
CA TYR A 202 6.70 -20.08 -12.31
C TYR A 202 6.78 -21.37 -11.51
N LEU A 203 6.27 -21.39 -10.28
CA LEU A 203 6.32 -22.56 -9.42
C LEU A 203 5.46 -23.73 -9.91
N ASP A 204 4.38 -23.47 -10.64
CA ASP A 204 3.47 -24.51 -11.15
C ASP A 204 3.99 -25.14 -12.45
N ASN A 205 4.72 -24.35 -13.26
CA ASN A 205 5.29 -24.82 -14.52
C ASN A 205 6.71 -25.39 -14.39
N ASN A 206 7.37 -25.20 -13.25
CA ASN A 206 8.73 -25.68 -13.00
C ASN A 206 8.73 -26.64 -11.81
N SER A 207 9.54 -27.70 -11.88
CA SER A 207 9.69 -28.68 -10.79
C SER A 207 10.66 -28.19 -9.71
N VAL A 208 10.40 -27.01 -9.15
CA VAL A 208 11.23 -26.38 -8.12
C VAL A 208 11.15 -27.20 -6.82
N LYS A 209 12.30 -27.48 -6.22
CA LYS A 209 12.36 -28.17 -4.92
C LYS A 209 11.86 -27.21 -3.83
N LYS A 210 10.96 -27.69 -2.97
CA LYS A 210 10.28 -26.87 -1.95
C LYS A 210 10.96 -26.93 -0.58
N GLY A 211 12.30 -26.97 -0.53
CA GLY A 211 13.03 -26.95 0.74
C GLY A 211 13.18 -25.51 1.24
N ILE A 212 14.28 -24.85 0.89
CA ILE A 212 14.61 -23.50 1.33
C ILE A 212 14.46 -22.52 0.17
N ALA A 213 13.71 -21.44 0.38
CA ALA A 213 13.66 -20.30 -0.54
C ALA A 213 14.19 -19.01 0.11
N ILE A 214 14.62 -18.06 -0.72
CA ILE A 214 14.95 -16.70 -0.33
C ILE A 214 13.97 -15.73 -0.99
N ASP A 215 13.37 -14.85 -0.19
CA ASP A 215 12.78 -13.58 -0.62
C ASP A 215 13.82 -12.48 -0.38
N GLY A 216 14.59 -12.14 -1.42
CA GLY A 216 15.88 -11.45 -1.28
C GLY A 216 15.79 -9.94 -1.07
N MET A 217 14.65 -9.36 -1.44
CA MET A 217 14.33 -7.93 -1.31
C MET A 217 12.88 -7.82 -0.83
N CYS A 218 12.63 -8.43 0.33
CA CYS A 218 11.30 -8.91 0.70
C CYS A 218 10.29 -7.82 1.02
N GLY A 219 10.72 -6.60 1.34
CA GLY A 219 9.84 -5.52 1.76
C GLY A 219 8.90 -5.96 2.88
N LEU A 220 7.60 -5.91 2.60
CA LEU A 220 6.55 -6.34 3.53
C LEU A 220 6.36 -7.86 3.64
N GLY A 221 7.06 -8.65 2.81
CA GLY A 221 7.05 -10.11 2.79
C GLY A 221 6.00 -10.75 1.89
N ALA A 222 5.43 -10.02 0.92
CA ALA A 222 4.33 -10.53 0.08
C ALA A 222 4.67 -11.87 -0.58
N LEU A 223 5.85 -11.94 -1.22
CA LEU A 223 6.32 -13.09 -1.99
C LEU A 223 6.78 -14.22 -1.05
N GLY A 224 7.53 -13.91 0.00
CA GLY A 224 7.97 -14.91 0.97
C GLY A 224 6.82 -15.53 1.79
N ILE A 225 5.83 -14.73 2.22
CA ILE A 225 4.60 -15.25 2.87
C ILE A 225 3.87 -16.19 1.91
N TYR A 226 3.79 -15.82 0.63
CA TYR A 226 3.21 -16.67 -0.38
C TYR A 226 3.98 -17.98 -0.58
N LEU A 227 5.33 -17.95 -0.58
CA LEU A 227 6.17 -19.16 -0.66
C LEU A 227 5.95 -20.12 0.52
N ILE A 228 5.82 -19.59 1.74
CA ILE A 228 5.46 -20.41 2.92
C ILE A 228 4.11 -21.10 2.68
N LYS A 229 3.09 -20.34 2.26
CA LYS A 229 1.74 -20.87 1.95
C LYS A 229 1.75 -21.86 0.79
N TYR A 230 2.64 -21.69 -0.18
CA TYR A 230 2.84 -22.61 -1.31
C TYR A 230 3.46 -23.96 -0.90
N GLY A 231 4.07 -24.01 0.28
CA GLY A 231 4.58 -25.23 0.90
C GLY A 231 6.10 -25.36 0.90
N PHE A 232 6.86 -24.26 0.87
CA PHE A 232 8.30 -24.32 1.17
C PHE A 232 8.54 -24.69 2.64
N GLU A 233 9.54 -25.52 2.91
CA GLU A 233 9.92 -25.93 4.28
C GLU A 233 10.46 -24.77 5.10
N LYS A 234 11.16 -23.83 4.45
CA LYS A 234 11.71 -22.63 5.07
C LYS A 234 11.84 -21.48 4.07
N VAL A 235 11.54 -20.26 4.50
CA VAL A 235 11.77 -19.04 3.72
C VAL A 235 12.69 -18.09 4.46
N ILE A 236 13.75 -17.65 3.80
CA ILE A 236 14.66 -16.63 4.28
C ILE A 236 14.18 -15.30 3.73
N PHE A 237 13.81 -14.38 4.62
CA PHE A 237 13.45 -13.02 4.26
C PHE A 237 14.67 -12.13 4.43
N ASN A 238 15.03 -11.37 3.40
CA ASN A 238 16.06 -10.36 3.47
C ASN A 238 15.54 -9.04 2.92
N ASP A 239 15.79 -7.96 3.62
CA ASP A 239 15.62 -6.61 3.09
C ASP A 239 16.67 -5.70 3.68
N ILE A 240 17.15 -4.75 2.88
CA ILE A 240 18.14 -3.80 3.37
C ILE A 240 17.54 -2.76 4.30
N ASN A 241 16.27 -2.41 4.10
CA ASN A 241 15.60 -1.40 4.88
C ASN A 241 15.13 -1.99 6.23
N PRO A 242 15.70 -1.56 7.37
CA PRO A 242 15.31 -2.08 8.68
C PRO A 242 13.84 -1.83 9.01
N GLU A 243 13.22 -0.79 8.45
CA GLU A 243 11.80 -0.51 8.68
C GLU A 243 10.88 -1.53 7.98
N MET A 244 11.33 -2.08 6.84
CA MET A 244 10.62 -3.18 6.17
C MET A 244 10.69 -4.45 6.99
N ILE A 245 11.84 -4.73 7.60
CA ILE A 245 12.02 -5.88 8.48
C ILE A 245 11.12 -5.82 9.72
N GLU A 246 10.93 -4.64 10.31
CA GLU A 246 9.98 -4.49 11.42
C GLU A 246 8.53 -4.68 10.97
N ALA A 247 8.15 -4.16 9.80
CA ALA A 247 6.81 -4.37 9.25
C ALA A 247 6.56 -5.83 8.84
N LEU A 248 7.57 -6.50 8.28
CA LEU A 248 7.53 -7.92 7.93
C LEU A 248 7.19 -8.79 9.14
N LYS A 249 7.83 -8.56 10.30
CA LYS A 249 7.55 -9.33 11.53
C LYS A 249 6.08 -9.25 11.92
N TYR A 250 5.48 -8.07 11.82
CA TYR A 250 4.06 -7.87 12.07
C TYR A 250 3.18 -8.57 11.01
N ASN A 251 3.59 -8.55 9.75
CA ASN A 251 2.86 -9.24 8.68
C ASN A 251 2.92 -10.76 8.80
N LEU A 252 4.05 -11.34 9.20
CA LEU A 252 4.16 -12.78 9.47
C LEU A 252 3.15 -13.21 10.54
N ASP A 253 3.09 -12.45 11.64
CA ASP A 253 2.15 -12.68 12.73
C ASP A 253 0.68 -12.56 12.30
N ILE A 254 0.31 -11.51 11.55
CA ILE A 254 -1.06 -11.35 11.00
C ILE A 254 -1.45 -12.51 10.07
N ASN A 255 -0.49 -13.08 9.34
CA ASN A 255 -0.74 -14.23 8.47
C ASN A 255 -0.69 -15.56 9.21
N GLY A 256 -0.50 -15.55 10.53
CA GLY A 256 -0.42 -16.75 11.36
C GLY A 256 0.83 -17.59 11.12
N ILE A 257 1.95 -16.93 10.78
CA ILE A 257 3.24 -17.57 10.52
C ILE A 257 4.17 -17.29 11.69
N ASP A 258 4.42 -18.32 12.50
CA ASP A 258 5.29 -18.27 13.68
C ASP A 258 6.57 -19.11 13.54
N ASP A 259 6.64 -19.96 12.50
CA ASP A 259 7.76 -20.83 12.20
C ASP A 259 8.12 -20.82 10.70
N LYS A 260 9.14 -21.61 10.31
CA LYS A 260 9.59 -21.80 8.91
C LYS A 260 10.16 -20.54 8.24
N PHE A 261 10.72 -19.62 9.02
CA PHE A 261 11.43 -18.49 8.45
C PHE A 261 12.70 -18.11 9.21
N GLU A 262 13.58 -17.42 8.50
CA GLU A 262 14.66 -16.62 9.07
C GLU A 262 14.60 -15.21 8.46
N ILE A 263 15.03 -14.21 9.22
CA ILE A 263 14.99 -12.81 8.79
C ILE A 263 16.38 -12.21 8.89
N TYR A 264 16.81 -11.57 7.81
CA TYR A 264 18.06 -10.84 7.69
C TYR A 264 17.78 -9.38 7.33
N ASN A 265 18.65 -8.48 7.77
CA ASN A 265 18.61 -7.07 7.41
C ASN A 265 19.95 -6.67 6.79
N GLU A 266 20.18 -7.11 5.56
CA GLU A 266 21.46 -6.96 4.87
C GLU A 266 21.24 -6.56 3.41
N ALA A 267 22.25 -5.93 2.82
CA ALA A 267 22.31 -5.82 1.36
C ALA A 267 22.41 -7.23 0.77
N PHE A 268 21.65 -7.53 -0.28
CA PHE A 268 21.52 -8.91 -0.77
C PHE A 268 22.86 -9.51 -1.23
N GLU A 269 23.75 -8.69 -1.79
CA GLU A 269 25.09 -9.08 -2.21
C GLU A 269 25.98 -9.53 -1.04
N ASP A 270 25.71 -9.01 0.17
CA ASP A 270 26.45 -9.29 1.39
C ASP A 270 25.86 -10.49 2.16
N LEU A 271 24.64 -10.94 1.80
CA LEU A 271 23.94 -12.04 2.45
C LEU A 271 24.68 -13.38 2.31
N ASP A 272 24.90 -14.07 3.44
CA ASP A 272 25.56 -15.39 3.50
C ASP A 272 24.69 -16.43 4.20
N VAL A 273 23.92 -17.20 3.40
CA VAL A 273 22.91 -18.16 3.88
C VAL A 273 23.08 -19.58 3.31
N GLY A 274 24.22 -19.86 2.68
CA GLY A 274 24.46 -21.14 2.00
C GLY A 274 23.60 -21.34 0.74
N HIS A 275 23.60 -22.57 0.22
CA HIS A 275 22.86 -22.91 -1.01
C HIS A 275 21.39 -23.20 -0.73
N VAL A 276 20.48 -22.67 -1.55
CA VAL A 276 19.01 -22.81 -1.41
C VAL A 276 18.37 -23.36 -2.69
N ASP A 277 17.09 -23.71 -2.63
CA ASP A 277 16.37 -24.25 -3.79
C ASP A 277 15.84 -23.13 -4.71
N LEU A 278 15.36 -22.02 -4.15
CA LEU A 278 14.80 -20.91 -4.92
C LEU A 278 15.24 -19.55 -4.37
N CYS A 279 15.58 -18.61 -5.24
CA CYS A 279 15.76 -17.21 -4.90
C CYS A 279 14.81 -16.31 -5.71
N VAL A 280 14.04 -15.49 -5.00
CA VAL A 280 13.14 -14.48 -5.56
C VAL A 280 13.77 -13.10 -5.38
N ILE A 281 13.91 -12.35 -6.48
CA ILE A 281 14.42 -10.99 -6.49
C ILE A 281 13.32 -10.05 -7.00
N ASP A 282 12.87 -9.14 -6.14
CA ASP A 282 11.92 -8.06 -6.47
C ASP A 282 12.59 -6.71 -6.16
N ALA A 283 13.43 -6.26 -7.09
CA ALA A 283 14.21 -5.05 -6.91
C ALA A 283 13.36 -3.79 -7.18
N TYR A 284 13.76 -2.68 -6.55
CA TYR A 284 13.16 -1.38 -6.85
C TYR A 284 13.26 -1.05 -8.35
N PRO A 285 12.21 -0.44 -8.95
CA PRO A 285 12.26 -0.01 -10.34
C PRO A 285 13.44 0.93 -10.61
N GLY A 286 14.31 0.55 -11.54
CA GLY A 286 15.48 1.34 -11.93
C GLY A 286 16.75 1.10 -11.10
N ALA A 287 16.73 0.20 -10.11
CA ALA A 287 17.93 -0.26 -9.43
C ALA A 287 18.85 -1.05 -10.38
N ASP A 288 20.17 -0.97 -10.19
CA ASP A 288 21.11 -1.87 -10.86
C ASP A 288 21.12 -3.22 -10.14
N THR A 289 20.61 -4.24 -10.82
CA THR A 289 20.46 -5.59 -10.26
C THR A 289 21.56 -6.54 -10.71
N SER A 290 22.60 -6.08 -11.39
CA SER A 290 23.59 -6.96 -12.04
C SER A 290 24.31 -7.86 -11.03
N GLU A 291 24.85 -7.27 -9.95
CA GLU A 291 25.55 -8.01 -8.89
C GLU A 291 24.58 -8.89 -8.07
N ILE A 292 23.36 -8.39 -7.81
CA ILE A 292 22.30 -9.10 -7.10
C ILE A 292 21.93 -10.39 -7.84
N ILE A 293 21.73 -10.31 -9.16
CA ILE A 293 21.39 -11.48 -9.99
C ILE A 293 22.55 -12.48 -10.04
N GLU A 294 23.79 -12.01 -10.20
CA GLU A 294 24.96 -12.89 -10.20
C GLU A 294 25.11 -13.65 -8.87
N LYS A 295 24.90 -12.96 -7.75
CA LYS A 295 24.89 -13.58 -6.41
C LYS A 295 23.75 -14.60 -6.29
N ALA A 296 22.54 -14.25 -6.72
CA ALA A 296 21.37 -15.15 -6.66
C ALA A 296 21.62 -16.46 -7.42
N GLN A 297 22.19 -16.37 -8.63
CA GLN A 297 22.52 -17.54 -9.48
C GLN A 297 23.59 -18.46 -8.88
N LYS A 298 24.45 -17.94 -8.00
CA LYS A 298 25.44 -18.75 -7.27
C LYS A 298 24.88 -19.36 -5.99
N THR A 299 23.77 -18.82 -5.48
CA THR A 299 23.20 -19.15 -4.16
C THR A 299 22.02 -20.10 -4.27
N ALA A 300 21.32 -20.15 -5.41
CA ALA A 300 20.11 -20.94 -5.59
C ALA A 300 20.14 -21.82 -6.84
N ASP A 301 19.42 -22.95 -6.79
CA ASP A 301 19.16 -23.79 -7.96
C ASP A 301 18.29 -23.06 -9.00
N ASP A 302 17.25 -22.39 -8.52
CA ASP A 302 16.32 -21.60 -9.32
C ASP A 302 16.34 -20.12 -8.91
N VAL A 303 16.30 -19.22 -9.89
CA VAL A 303 16.22 -17.77 -9.66
C VAL A 303 15.07 -17.18 -10.47
N ILE A 304 14.20 -16.44 -9.79
CA ILE A 304 13.12 -15.67 -10.41
C ILE A 304 13.29 -14.19 -10.08
N ILE A 305 13.27 -13.37 -11.13
CA ILE A 305 13.19 -11.92 -11.02
C ILE A 305 11.74 -11.53 -11.25
N ILE A 306 11.18 -10.72 -10.37
CA ILE A 306 9.78 -10.32 -10.37
C ILE A 306 9.58 -8.93 -10.98
#